data_AF-A0ABD8B720-F1
#
_entry.id   AF-A0ABD8B720-F1
#
_cell.length_a   1.000
_cell.length_b   1.000
_cell.length_c   1.000
_cell.angle_alpha   90.00
_cell.angle_beta   90.00
_cell.angle_gamma   90.00
#
_symmetry.space_group_name_H-M   'P 1'
#
loop_
_entity.id
_entity.type
_entity.pdbx_description
1 polymer ?
#
loop_
_entity_poly.entity_id
_entity_poly.type
_entity_poly.pdbx_seq_one_letter_code
_entity_poly.pdbx_strand_id
1 'polypeptide(L)'
;MTDTRQLDLWRTLLMGEEQVFAAPVVLRRHDQRSLRNWAQQREAFNTEERLERLHALTGGWPWLVDRAHRLHGELGDPDEVLRRLAGMLTDRSTIRAFVEATGVYAHPTLAAGYQAVAGKFQSGLAEADGIVTAIAYQAADEEAGRWVFACLDALQVFDREDGRLRLEPLLRECVASAV
;
A
#
# COMPACT_ATOMS: atom_id res chain seq x y z
N MET A 1 -7.97 -8.17 14.41
CA MET A 1 -9.40 -7.81 14.33
C MET A 1 -9.48 -6.30 14.39
N THR A 2 -9.73 -5.66 13.25
CA THR A 2 -9.91 -4.22 13.17
C THR A 2 -11.31 -3.92 13.70
N ASP A 3 -11.40 -3.24 14.85
CA ASP A 3 -12.66 -2.88 15.49
C ASP A 3 -13.43 -1.95 14.54
N THR A 4 -14.70 -2.24 14.27
CA THR A 4 -15.58 -1.44 13.39
C THR A 4 -15.62 0.02 13.83
N ARG A 5 -15.43 0.28 15.13
CA ARG A 5 -15.31 1.62 15.72
C ARG A 5 -14.11 2.42 15.20
N GLN A 6 -13.02 1.75 14.81
CA GLN A 6 -11.89 2.44 14.19
C GLN A 6 -12.29 2.97 12.80
N LEU A 7 -13.13 2.28 12.03
CA LEU A 7 -13.52 2.75 10.70
C LEU A 7 -14.52 3.92 10.75
N ASP A 8 -15.40 3.93 11.77
CA ASP A 8 -16.27 5.09 12.03
C ASP A 8 -15.46 6.34 12.41
N LEU A 9 -14.39 6.16 13.19
CA LEU A 9 -13.43 7.23 13.49
C LEU A 9 -12.74 7.73 12.19
N TRP A 10 -12.37 6.83 11.28
CA TRP A 10 -11.76 7.21 10.00
C TRP A 10 -12.73 7.97 9.10
N ARG A 11 -14.02 7.61 9.09
CA ARG A 11 -15.05 8.38 8.38
C ARG A 11 -15.10 9.81 8.90
N THR A 12 -15.17 9.98 10.22
CA THR A 12 -15.21 11.30 10.86
C THR A 12 -13.94 12.12 10.56
N LEU A 13 -12.76 11.49 10.64
CA LEU A 13 -11.45 12.13 10.42
C LEU A 13 -11.20 12.53 8.97
N LEU A 14 -11.54 11.68 8.01
CA LEU A 14 -11.22 11.89 6.60
C LEU A 14 -12.28 12.72 5.87
N MET A 15 -13.54 12.68 6.32
CA MET A 15 -14.65 13.44 5.72
C MET A 15 -14.88 14.81 6.38
N GLY A 16 -14.14 15.12 7.45
CA GLY A 16 -14.09 16.46 8.03
C GLY A 16 -15.30 16.86 8.90
N GLU A 17 -16.00 15.90 9.50
CA GLU A 17 -17.21 16.18 10.29
C GLU A 17 -16.91 16.76 11.69
N GLU A 18 -15.67 16.66 12.18
CA GLU A 18 -15.22 17.33 13.42
C GLU A 18 -13.90 18.10 13.23
N GLN A 19 -13.76 19.23 13.94
CA GLN A 19 -12.47 19.90 14.12
C GLN A 19 -11.55 19.02 14.97
N VAL A 20 -10.82 18.12 14.32
CA VAL A 20 -9.86 17.26 15.02
C VAL A 20 -8.58 18.06 15.27
N PHE A 21 -8.23 18.25 16.56
CA PHE A 21 -7.05 19.00 17.01
C PHE A 21 -5.70 18.34 16.66
N ALA A 22 -5.71 17.12 16.10
CA ALA A 22 -4.55 16.40 15.64
C ALA A 22 -4.78 15.90 14.21
N ALA A 23 -3.99 16.40 13.25
CA ALA A 23 -4.03 15.92 11.88
C ALA A 23 -3.52 14.45 11.85
N PRO A 24 -4.27 13.51 11.28
CA PRO A 24 -3.80 12.14 11.14
C PRO A 24 -2.52 12.09 10.30
N VAL A 25 -1.45 11.53 10.87
CA VAL A 25 -0.20 11.28 10.13
C VAL A 25 -0.34 9.95 9.41
N VAL A 26 -0.51 10.01 8.09
CA VAL A 26 -0.44 8.83 7.22
C VAL A 26 1.00 8.35 7.19
N LEU A 27 1.28 7.15 7.73
CA LEU A 27 2.57 6.49 7.53
C LEU A 27 2.76 6.26 6.05
N ARG A 28 3.71 6.98 5.46
CA ARG A 28 3.98 6.92 4.04
C ARG A 28 4.90 5.74 3.72
N ARG A 29 4.60 5.04 2.64
CA ARG A 29 5.51 4.20 1.87
C ARG A 29 6.77 5.00 1.57
N HIS A 30 7.88 4.29 1.58
CA HIS A 30 9.18 4.84 1.25
C HIS A 30 9.25 5.17 -0.24
N ASP A 31 9.34 6.45 -0.57
CA ASP A 31 9.85 6.90 -1.86
C ASP A 31 11.36 6.61 -1.98
N GLN A 32 11.93 6.71 -3.18
CA GLN A 32 13.35 6.44 -3.42
C GLN A 32 14.27 7.27 -2.51
N ARG A 33 13.89 8.52 -2.20
CA ARG A 33 14.67 9.42 -1.33
C ARG A 33 14.66 8.97 0.13
N SER A 34 13.49 8.64 0.67
CA SER A 34 13.35 8.16 2.05
C SER A 34 13.94 6.76 2.22
N LEU A 35 13.89 5.90 1.19
CA LEU A 35 14.56 4.61 1.18
C LEU A 35 16.08 4.77 1.19
N ARG A 36 16.62 5.72 0.42
CA ARG A 36 18.06 6.07 0.45
C ARG A 36 18.49 6.55 1.84
N ASN A 37 17.72 7.43 2.47
CA ASN A 37 18.01 7.89 3.84
C ASN A 37 17.94 6.74 4.85
N TRP A 38 16.94 5.87 4.72
CA TRP A 38 16.78 4.68 5.56
C TRP A 38 17.96 3.72 5.44
N ALA A 39 18.48 3.53 4.23
CA ALA A 39 19.62 2.67 3.91
C ALA A 39 20.93 3.22 4.48
N GLN A 40 21.15 4.53 4.32
CA GLN A 40 22.31 5.23 4.88
C GLN A 40 22.39 5.12 6.40
N GLN A 41 21.26 5.28 7.10
CA GLN A 41 21.21 5.15 8.57
C GLN A 41 21.53 3.74 9.07
N ARG A 42 21.39 2.72 8.22
CA ARG A 42 21.58 1.31 8.56
C ARG A 42 22.84 0.70 7.96
N GLU A 43 23.63 1.50 7.24
CA GLU A 43 24.84 1.08 6.52
C GLU A 43 24.61 -0.11 5.55
N ALA A 44 23.38 -0.24 5.05
CA ALA A 44 22.92 -1.36 4.21
C ALA A 44 22.45 -0.86 2.84
N PHE A 45 22.55 -1.69 1.79
CA PHE A 45 22.11 -1.33 0.43
C PHE A 45 22.76 -0.03 -0.11
N ASN A 46 24.08 0.12 0.06
CA ASN A 46 24.80 1.38 -0.18
C ASN A 46 25.01 1.77 -1.65
N THR A 47 24.46 1.01 -2.61
CA THR A 47 24.56 1.32 -4.05
C THR A 47 23.20 1.68 -4.61
N GLU A 48 23.16 2.58 -5.58
CA GLU A 48 21.89 3.00 -6.21
C GLU A 48 21.16 1.80 -6.83
N GLU A 49 21.88 0.90 -7.50
CA GLU A 49 21.32 -0.34 -8.05
C GLU A 49 20.62 -1.20 -6.99
N ARG A 50 21.22 -1.34 -5.80
CA ARG A 50 20.62 -2.12 -4.71
C ARG A 50 19.40 -1.42 -4.12
N LEU A 51 19.40 -0.09 -4.07
CA LEU A 51 18.24 0.70 -3.64
C LEU A 51 17.09 0.60 -4.64
N GLU A 52 17.38 0.66 -5.93
CA GLU A 52 16.39 0.49 -7.00
C GLU A 52 15.77 -0.91 -6.94
N ARG A 53 16.60 -1.96 -6.79
CA ARG A 53 16.13 -3.34 -6.62
C ARG A 53 15.32 -3.53 -5.34
N LEU A 54 15.73 -2.91 -4.23
CA LEU A 54 14.98 -2.93 -2.97
C LEU A 54 13.63 -2.23 -3.15
N HIS A 55 13.60 -1.06 -3.79
CA HIS A 55 12.35 -0.35 -4.04
C HIS A 55 11.42 -1.15 -4.95
N ALA A 56 11.94 -1.75 -6.03
CA ALA A 56 11.16 -2.59 -6.93
C ALA A 56 10.55 -3.83 -6.22
N LEU A 57 11.29 -4.46 -5.30
CA LEU A 57 10.80 -5.60 -4.53
C LEU A 57 9.84 -5.22 -3.41
N THR A 58 9.90 -3.97 -2.92
CA THR A 58 9.12 -3.57 -1.74
C THR A 58 7.96 -2.63 -2.07
N GLY A 59 7.95 -1.98 -3.24
CA GLY A 59 7.04 -0.86 -3.53
C GLY A 59 7.17 0.29 -2.52
N GLY A 60 8.23 0.30 -1.70
CA GLY A 60 8.35 1.17 -0.53
C GLY A 60 7.47 0.79 0.66
N TRP A 61 6.76 -0.34 0.64
CA TRP A 61 5.88 -0.76 1.73
C TRP A 61 6.67 -0.98 3.03
N PRO A 62 6.32 -0.29 4.13
CA PRO A 62 7.08 -0.36 5.39
C PRO A 62 7.25 -1.80 5.90
N TRP A 63 6.20 -2.63 5.79
CA TRP A 63 6.26 -4.03 6.21
C TRP A 63 7.33 -4.85 5.47
N LEU A 64 7.50 -4.62 4.15
CA LEU A 64 8.51 -5.30 3.34
C LEU A 64 9.91 -4.71 3.56
N VAL A 65 10.01 -3.39 3.76
CA VAL A 65 11.27 -2.72 4.13
C VAL A 65 11.77 -3.20 5.50
N ASP A 66 10.88 -3.33 6.49
CA ASP A 66 11.20 -3.91 7.80
C ASP A 66 11.55 -5.39 7.70
N ARG A 67 10.95 -6.12 6.76
CA ARG A 67 11.35 -7.50 6.49
C ARG A 67 12.76 -7.58 5.90
N ALA A 68 13.09 -6.71 4.94
CA ALA A 68 14.44 -6.60 4.38
C ALA A 68 15.46 -6.24 5.48
N HIS A 69 15.09 -5.36 6.42
CA HIS A 69 15.94 -5.03 7.55
C HIS A 69 16.29 -6.25 8.41
N ARG A 70 15.28 -7.05 8.79
CA ARG A 70 15.48 -8.25 9.60
C ARG A 70 16.36 -9.26 8.88
N LEU A 71 16.09 -9.51 7.60
CA LEU A 71 16.91 -10.39 6.78
C LEU A 71 18.36 -9.90 6.69
N HIS A 72 18.59 -8.59 6.61
CA HIS A 72 19.95 -8.03 6.63
C HIS A 72 20.68 -8.30 7.94
N GLY A 73 19.97 -8.22 9.08
CA GLY A 73 20.54 -8.60 10.38
C GLY A 73 20.90 -10.10 10.49
N GLU A 74 20.20 -10.96 9.75
CA GLU A 74 20.42 -12.41 9.73
C GLU A 74 21.51 -12.85 8.73
N LEU A 75 21.55 -12.22 7.56
CA LEU A 75 22.35 -12.67 6.41
C LEU A 75 23.62 -11.82 6.20
N GLY A 76 23.60 -10.54 6.58
CA GLY A 76 24.71 -9.61 6.41
C GLY A 76 25.03 -9.19 4.96
N ASP A 77 24.61 -9.96 3.95
CA ASP A 77 24.80 -9.65 2.53
C ASP A 77 23.53 -9.03 1.91
N PRO A 78 23.56 -7.77 1.45
CA PRO A 78 22.44 -7.13 0.75
C PRO A 78 21.90 -7.91 -0.46
N ASP A 79 22.75 -8.56 -1.25
CA ASP A 79 22.30 -9.28 -2.44
C ASP A 79 21.58 -10.60 -2.09
N GLU A 80 22.04 -11.29 -1.04
CA GLU A 80 21.32 -12.41 -0.42
C GLU A 80 19.96 -11.98 0.12
N VAL A 81 19.89 -10.82 0.77
CA VAL A 81 18.62 -10.28 1.26
C VAL A 81 17.63 -10.03 0.12
N LEU A 82 18.06 -9.37 -0.97
CA LEU A 82 17.20 -9.10 -2.13
C LEU A 82 16.69 -10.40 -2.75
N ARG A 83 17.56 -11.40 -2.90
CA ARG A 83 17.17 -12.70 -3.44
C ARG A 83 16.21 -13.45 -2.52
N ARG A 84 16.45 -13.43 -1.20
CA ARG A 84 15.55 -14.05 -0.22
C ARG A 84 14.20 -13.36 -0.20
N LEU A 85 14.17 -12.03 -0.27
CA LEU A 85 12.95 -11.23 -0.32
C LEU A 85 12.13 -11.53 -1.59
N ALA A 86 12.80 -11.59 -2.75
CA ALA A 86 12.16 -12.00 -4.00
C ALA A 86 11.55 -13.41 -3.92
N GLY A 87 12.28 -14.37 -3.35
CA GLY A 87 11.78 -15.73 -3.12
C GLY A 87 10.66 -15.81 -2.07
N MET A 88 10.55 -14.84 -1.17
CA MET A 88 9.42 -14.76 -0.23
C MET A 88 8.15 -14.25 -0.93
N LEU A 89 8.27 -13.35 -1.91
CA LEU A 89 7.14 -12.82 -2.67
C LEU A 89 6.54 -13.81 -3.68
N THR A 90 7.07 -15.04 -3.76
CA THR A 90 6.45 -16.15 -4.48
C THR A 90 5.72 -17.12 -3.54
N ASP A 91 5.95 -17.01 -2.23
CA ASP A 91 5.28 -17.84 -1.23
C ASP A 91 3.91 -17.26 -0.88
N ARG A 92 2.85 -18.06 -1.10
CA ARG A 92 1.46 -17.62 -0.90
C ARG A 92 1.19 -17.17 0.54
N SER A 93 1.84 -17.77 1.53
CA SER A 93 1.64 -17.39 2.93
C SER A 93 2.21 -16.00 3.23
N THR A 94 3.39 -15.70 2.67
CA THR A 94 4.02 -14.39 2.76
C THR A 94 3.22 -13.34 2.00
N ILE A 95 2.80 -13.64 0.77
CA ILE A 95 1.97 -12.73 -0.04
C ILE A 95 0.71 -12.35 0.75
N ARG A 96 0.02 -13.33 1.36
CA ARG A 96 -1.15 -13.08 2.18
C ARG A 96 -0.84 -12.18 3.38
N ALA A 97 0.23 -12.48 4.12
CA ALA A 97 0.63 -11.68 5.28
C ALA A 97 0.96 -10.22 4.89
N PHE A 98 1.59 -10.01 3.74
CA PHE A 98 1.83 -8.68 3.19
C PHE A 98 0.52 -7.96 2.86
N VAL A 99 -0.37 -8.61 2.10
CA VAL A 99 -1.67 -8.04 1.73
C VAL A 99 -2.50 -7.68 2.98
N GLU A 100 -2.51 -8.54 4.00
CA GLU A 100 -3.16 -8.27 5.29
C GLU A 100 -2.54 -7.06 6.00
N ALA A 101 -1.21 -6.94 5.99
CA ALA A 101 -0.50 -5.83 6.60
C ALA A 101 -0.79 -4.46 5.93
N THR A 102 -1.23 -4.45 4.67
CA THR A 102 -1.65 -3.20 4.00
C THR A 102 -2.97 -2.65 4.51
N GLY A 103 -3.79 -3.48 5.19
CA GLY A 103 -5.11 -3.08 5.68
C GLY A 103 -6.20 -3.01 4.61
N VAL A 104 -5.91 -3.31 3.34
CA VAL A 104 -6.91 -3.24 2.25
C VAL A 104 -8.10 -4.19 2.47
N TYR A 105 -7.89 -5.31 3.17
CA TYR A 105 -8.93 -6.27 3.56
C TYR A 105 -9.40 -6.11 5.01
N ALA A 106 -9.06 -5.01 5.69
CA ALA A 106 -9.50 -4.76 7.06
C ALA A 106 -11.02 -4.56 7.19
N HIS A 107 -11.70 -4.21 6.09
CA HIS A 107 -13.15 -4.04 6.03
C HIS A 107 -13.75 -4.54 4.71
N PRO A 108 -14.92 -5.19 4.73
CA PRO A 108 -15.57 -5.68 3.51
C PRO A 108 -15.81 -4.59 2.45
N THR A 109 -16.20 -3.39 2.86
CA THR A 109 -16.43 -2.26 1.93
C THR A 109 -15.13 -1.76 1.29
N LEU A 110 -14.02 -1.74 2.04
CA LEU A 110 -12.70 -1.37 1.50
C LEU A 110 -12.21 -2.42 0.51
N ALA A 111 -12.35 -3.70 0.87
CA ALA A 111 -12.02 -4.82 -0.01
C ALA A 111 -12.84 -4.76 -1.30
N ALA A 112 -14.16 -4.55 -1.22
CA ALA A 112 -15.02 -4.41 -2.38
C ALA A 112 -14.65 -3.21 -3.25
N GLY A 113 -14.34 -2.06 -2.64
CA GLY A 113 -13.88 -0.87 -3.36
C GLY A 113 -12.56 -1.09 -4.08
N TYR A 114 -11.57 -1.70 -3.42
CA TYR A 114 -10.30 -2.05 -4.04
C TYR A 114 -10.51 -3.00 -5.23
N GLN A 115 -11.34 -4.04 -5.08
CA GLN A 115 -11.66 -4.98 -6.15
C GLN A 115 -12.39 -4.31 -7.32
N ALA A 116 -13.29 -3.35 -7.05
CA ALA A 116 -13.97 -2.59 -8.09
C ALA A 116 -12.96 -1.79 -8.94
N VAL A 117 -11.99 -1.15 -8.29
CA VAL A 117 -10.92 -0.42 -8.99
C VAL A 117 -10.02 -1.39 -9.76
N ALA A 118 -9.57 -2.48 -9.13
CA ALA A 118 -8.70 -3.47 -9.75
C ALA A 118 -9.35 -4.11 -10.98
N GLY A 119 -10.64 -4.44 -10.91
CA GLY A 119 -11.39 -5.01 -12.03
C GLY A 119 -11.58 -4.02 -13.18
N LYS A 120 -11.89 -2.75 -12.87
CA LYS A 120 -12.20 -1.73 -13.91
C LYS A 120 -10.95 -1.18 -14.59
N PHE A 121 -9.92 -0.86 -13.82
CA PHE A 121 -8.75 -0.14 -14.35
C PHE A 121 -7.52 -1.04 -14.51
N GLN A 122 -7.50 -2.22 -13.87
CA GLN A 122 -6.38 -3.16 -13.95
C GLN A 122 -5.06 -2.49 -13.54
N SER A 123 -4.12 -2.31 -14.48
CA SER A 123 -2.85 -1.58 -14.27
C SER A 123 -2.86 -0.15 -14.82
N GLY A 124 -4.00 0.29 -15.37
CA GLY A 124 -4.14 1.58 -16.05
C GLY A 124 -4.25 2.76 -15.09
N LEU A 125 -3.81 3.93 -15.59
CA LEU A 125 -4.03 5.21 -14.93
C LEU A 125 -5.50 5.64 -15.05
N ALA A 126 -6.01 6.30 -14.03
CA ALA A 126 -7.36 6.86 -13.97
C ALA A 126 -7.37 8.18 -13.20
N GLU A 127 -8.30 9.06 -13.52
CA GLU A 127 -8.58 10.24 -12.70
C GLU A 127 -9.30 9.83 -11.42
N ALA A 128 -9.16 10.63 -10.35
CA ALA A 128 -9.78 10.35 -9.06
C ALA A 128 -11.30 10.17 -9.17
N ASP A 129 -11.98 11.01 -9.95
CA ASP A 129 -13.43 10.91 -10.17
C ASP A 129 -13.83 9.60 -10.85
N GLY A 130 -13.00 9.10 -11.78
CA GLY A 130 -13.19 7.81 -12.43
C GLY A 130 -13.09 6.64 -11.44
N ILE A 131 -12.15 6.72 -10.49
CA ILE A 131 -11.97 5.75 -9.40
C ILE A 131 -13.15 5.79 -8.44
N VAL A 132 -13.54 6.99 -7.96
CA VAL A 132 -14.70 7.18 -7.08
C VAL A 132 -15.96 6.62 -7.74
N THR A 133 -16.18 6.90 -9.02
CA THR A 133 -17.33 6.37 -9.77
C THR A 133 -17.33 4.84 -9.83
N ALA A 134 -16.17 4.22 -10.00
CA ALA A 134 -16.06 2.75 -10.02
C ALA A 134 -16.44 2.14 -8.68
N ILE A 135 -15.99 2.75 -7.59
CA ILE A 135 -16.28 2.32 -6.22
C ILE A 135 -17.75 2.56 -5.89
N ALA A 136 -18.28 3.74 -6.20
CA ALA A 136 -19.67 4.12 -5.97
C ALA A 136 -20.65 3.20 -6.69
N TYR A 137 -20.34 2.79 -7.93
CA TYR A 137 -21.16 1.82 -8.67
C TYR A 137 -21.27 0.48 -7.93
N GLN A 138 -20.18 0.03 -7.30
CA GLN A 138 -20.18 -1.19 -6.50
C GLN A 138 -20.88 -1.01 -5.14
N ALA A 139 -20.80 0.18 -4.54
CA ALA A 139 -21.41 0.51 -3.26
C ALA A 139 -22.90 0.91 -3.36
N ALA A 140 -23.39 1.23 -4.56
CA ALA A 140 -24.69 1.85 -4.82
C ALA A 140 -24.91 3.19 -4.08
N ASP A 141 -23.83 3.85 -3.68
CA ASP A 141 -23.82 5.08 -2.89
C ASP A 141 -22.54 5.88 -3.20
N GLU A 142 -22.72 7.12 -3.67
CA GLU A 142 -21.63 8.02 -4.05
C GLU A 142 -20.83 8.51 -2.83
N GLU A 143 -21.49 8.78 -1.71
CA GLU A 143 -20.84 9.24 -0.48
C GLU A 143 -19.98 8.13 0.12
N ALA A 144 -20.52 6.91 0.17
CA ALA A 144 -19.75 5.73 0.53
C ALA A 144 -18.56 5.51 -0.44
N GLY A 145 -18.75 5.76 -1.74
CA GLY A 145 -17.69 5.68 -2.74
C GLY A 145 -16.54 6.65 -2.47
N ARG A 146 -16.84 7.91 -2.14
CA ARG A 146 -15.84 8.92 -1.77
C ARG A 146 -15.11 8.56 -0.49
N TRP A 147 -15.83 8.08 0.52
CA TRP A 147 -15.22 7.64 1.78
C TRP A 147 -14.25 6.47 1.56
N VAL A 148 -14.65 5.46 0.80
CA VAL A 148 -13.79 4.31 0.47
C VAL A 148 -12.57 4.76 -0.33
N PHE A 149 -12.72 5.66 -1.29
CA PHE A 149 -11.60 6.24 -2.02
C PHE A 149 -10.60 6.93 -1.07
N ALA A 150 -11.09 7.77 -0.15
CA ALA A 150 -10.24 8.47 0.82
C ALA A 150 -9.48 7.48 1.72
N CYS A 151 -10.14 6.41 2.18
CA CYS A 151 -9.49 5.35 2.94
C CYS A 151 -8.40 4.62 2.12
N LEU A 152 -8.69 4.25 0.86
CA LEU A 152 -7.72 3.58 -0.01
C LEU A 152 -6.51 4.49 -0.32
N ASP A 153 -6.73 5.77 -0.55
CA ASP A 153 -5.66 6.75 -0.76
C ASP A 153 -4.81 6.95 0.51
N ALA A 154 -5.44 6.96 1.69
CA ALA A 154 -4.72 7.02 2.96
C ALA A 154 -3.92 5.73 3.25
N LEU A 155 -4.40 4.56 2.81
CA LEU A 155 -3.62 3.31 2.82
C LEU A 155 -2.52 3.29 1.76
N GLN A 156 -2.47 4.31 0.90
CA GLN A 156 -1.49 4.46 -0.17
C GLN A 156 -1.49 3.30 -1.15
N VAL A 157 -2.67 2.78 -1.49
CA VAL A 157 -2.78 1.74 -2.52
C VAL A 157 -2.61 2.29 -3.94
N PHE A 158 -2.46 3.62 -4.08
CA PHE A 158 -2.31 4.29 -5.36
C PHE A 158 -0.91 4.89 -5.54
N ASP A 159 -0.36 4.72 -6.74
CA ASP A 159 0.71 5.56 -7.25
C ASP A 159 0.12 6.77 -7.99
N ARG A 160 0.86 7.89 -7.98
CA ARG A 160 0.48 9.14 -8.65
C ARG A 160 1.43 9.42 -9.81
N GLU A 161 0.87 9.60 -11.00
CA GLU A 161 1.60 9.91 -12.23
C GLU A 161 0.80 10.99 -13.00
N ASP A 162 1.39 12.17 -13.18
CA ASP A 162 0.79 13.32 -13.88
C ASP A 162 -0.64 13.67 -13.42
N GLY A 163 -0.88 13.61 -12.10
CA GLY A 163 -2.19 13.90 -11.50
C GLY A 163 -3.21 12.77 -11.62
N ARG A 164 -2.87 11.67 -12.31
CA ARG A 164 -3.66 10.44 -12.39
C ARG A 164 -3.16 9.41 -11.38
N LEU A 165 -4.01 8.42 -11.14
CA LEU A 165 -3.82 7.37 -10.15
C LEU A 165 -3.82 6.01 -10.83
N ARG A 166 -2.94 5.12 -10.39
CA ARG A 166 -3.00 3.68 -10.69
C ARG A 166 -2.88 2.91 -9.39
N LEU A 167 -3.43 1.70 -9.33
CA LEU A 167 -3.13 0.80 -8.21
C LEU A 167 -1.63 0.50 -8.18
N GLU A 168 -1.05 0.49 -6.98
CA GLU A 168 0.36 0.21 -6.85
C GLU A 168 0.68 -1.21 -7.35
N PRO A 169 1.67 -1.37 -8.26
CA PRO A 169 1.87 -2.62 -8.97
C PRO A 169 2.13 -3.84 -8.08
N LEU A 170 2.98 -3.73 -7.05
CA LEU A 170 3.31 -4.85 -6.18
C LEU A 170 2.09 -5.32 -5.39
N LEU A 171 1.34 -4.41 -4.78
CA LEU A 171 0.12 -4.75 -4.06
C LEU A 171 -0.90 -5.40 -5.00
N ARG A 172 -1.09 -4.86 -6.20
CA ARG A 172 -2.00 -5.44 -7.21
C ARG A 172 -1.61 -6.86 -7.58
N GLU A 173 -0.34 -7.12 -7.84
CA GLU A 173 0.18 -8.45 -8.18
C GLU A 173 0.05 -9.43 -7.01
N CYS A 174 0.36 -8.97 -5.80
CA CYS A 174 0.20 -9.76 -4.58
C CYS A 174 -1.27 -10.11 -4.34
N VAL A 175 -2.21 -9.18 -4.52
CA VAL A 175 -3.64 -9.45 -4.38
C VAL A 175 -4.11 -10.46 -5.42
N ALA A 176 -3.69 -10.31 -6.68
CA ALA A 176 -4.02 -11.26 -7.74
C ALA A 176 -3.48 -12.69 -7.47
N SER A 177 -2.36 -12.79 -6.74
CA SER A 177 -1.72 -14.07 -6.39
C SER A 177 -2.20 -14.66 -5.07
N ALA A 178 -2.83 -13.85 -4.21
CA ALA A 178 -3.31 -14.26 -2.89
C ALA A 178 -4.66 -15.00 -2.95
N VAL A 179 -5.52 -14.59 -3.89
CA VAL A 179 -6.89 -15.12 -4.11
C VAL A 179 -6.84 -16.56 -4.64
#